data_AF-H9FKU2-F1
#
_entry.id   AF-H9FKU2-F1
#
_cell.length_a   1.000
_cell.length_b   1.000
_cell.length_c   1.000
_cell.angle_alpha   90.00
_cell.angle_beta   90.00
_cell.angle_gamma   90.00
#
_symmetry.space_group_name_H-M   'P 1'
#
loop_
_entity.id
_entity.type
_entity.pdbx_description
1 polymer ?
#
loop_
_entity_poly.entity_id
_entity_poly.type
_entity_poly.pdbx_seq_one_letter_code
_entity_poly.pdbx_strand_id
1 'polypeptide(L)' 'RAQEDELVKIRKYYETSKEEELKLLDKPEQFLHELAQIPNFAERAQCIIFRSVFSEGITSLHRKVEILTRA' A
#
# COMPACT_ATOMS: atom_id res chain seq x y z
N ARG A 1 -1.11 -3.83 6.79
CA ARG A 1 -2.30 -4.09 5.94
C ARG A 1 -3.50 -4.06 6.86
N ALA A 2 -4.62 -3.45 6.48
CA ALA A 2 -5.86 -3.56 7.25
C ALA A 2 -6.35 -5.01 7.31
N GLN A 3 -6.83 -5.44 8.47
CA GLN A 3 -7.51 -6.73 8.63
C GLN A 3 -8.91 -6.64 7.99
N GLU A 4 -9.46 -7.76 7.55
CA GLU A 4 -10.77 -7.77 6.90
C GLU A 4 -11.89 -7.37 7.88
N ASP A 5 -11.80 -7.79 9.15
CA ASP A 5 -12.79 -7.45 10.17
C ASP A 5 -12.79 -5.95 10.52
N GLU A 6 -11.62 -5.30 10.48
CA GLU A 6 -11.48 -3.84 10.61
C GLU A 6 -12.17 -3.13 9.44
N LEU A 7 -11.91 -3.55 8.20
CA LEU A 7 -12.50 -2.95 7.01
C LEU A 7 -14.02 -3.14 6.93
N VAL A 8 -14.55 -4.28 7.39
CA VAL A 8 -15.99 -4.52 7.46
C VAL A 8 -16.66 -3.55 8.43
N LYS A 9 -16.07 -3.32 9.62
CA LYS A 9 -16.59 -2.35 10.60
C LYS A 9 -16.58 -0.93 10.04
N ILE A 10 -15.46 -0.54 9.43
CA ILE A 10 -15.29 0.79 8.83
C ILE A 10 -16.28 1.00 7.67
N ARG A 11 -16.41 0.04 6.73
CA ARG A 11 -17.38 0.17 5.61
C ARG A 11 -18.81 0.30 6.10
N LYS A 12 -19.24 -0.57 7.03
CA LYS A 12 -20.58 -0.52 7.60
C LYS A 12 -20.86 0.84 8.25
N TYR A 13 -19.86 1.41 8.91
CA TYR A 13 -19.96 2.74 9.49
C TYR A 13 -20.24 3.81 8.42
N TYR A 14 -19.45 3.85 7.35
CA TYR A 14 -19.67 4.79 6.24
C TYR A 14 -21.00 4.60 5.49
N GLU A 15 -21.52 3.38 5.41
CA GLU A 15 -22.79 3.08 4.74
C GLU A 15 -24.02 3.50 5.56
N THR A 16 -23.91 3.49 6.90
CA THR A 16 -25.07 3.66 7.80
C THR A 16 -25.10 5.01 8.52
N SER A 17 -23.96 5.71 8.60
CA SER A 17 -23.84 6.99 9.28
C SER A 17 -24.15 8.18 8.38
N LYS A 18 -24.76 9.22 8.97
CA LYS A 18 -24.94 10.53 8.31
C LYS A 18 -23.60 11.27 8.26
N GLU A 19 -23.44 12.18 7.30
CA GLU A 19 -22.16 12.88 7.03
C GLU A 19 -21.54 13.57 8.27
N GLU A 20 -22.36 13.99 9.24
CA GLU A 20 -21.91 14.57 10.52
C GLU A 20 -21.33 13.54 11.51
N GLU A 21 -21.75 12.27 11.44
CA GLU A 21 -21.24 11.18 12.27
C GLU A 21 -19.91 10.62 11.73
N LEU A 22 -19.63 10.75 10.42
CA LEU A 22 -18.36 10.34 9.81
C LEU A 22 -17.12 10.96 10.49
N LYS A 23 -17.31 12.08 11.20
CA LYS A 23 -16.27 12.76 12.01
C LYS A 23 -15.84 12.00 13.26
N LEU A 24 -16.50 10.89 13.61
CA LEU A 24 -16.18 10.07 14.80
C LEU A 24 -15.11 9.01 14.56
N LEU A 25 -14.81 8.67 13.30
CA LEU A 25 -13.68 7.79 13.00
C LEU A 25 -12.38 8.49 13.33
N ASP A 26 -11.44 7.75 13.90
CA ASP A 26 -10.12 8.29 14.14
C ASP A 26 -9.31 8.42 12.84
N LYS A 27 -8.20 9.15 12.90
CA LYS A 27 -7.38 9.44 11.72
C LYS A 27 -6.83 8.15 11.05
N PRO A 28 -6.37 7.13 11.80
CA PRO A 28 -6.04 5.83 11.24
C PRO A 28 -7.19 5.14 10.49
N GLU A 29 -8.39 5.11 11.04
CA GLU A 29 -9.57 4.47 10.43
C GLU A 29 -9.98 5.18 9.13
N GLN A 30 -9.97 6.51 9.13
CA GLN A 30 -10.21 7.32 7.93
C GLN A 30 -9.21 6.97 6.83
N PHE A 31 -7.92 6.90 7.17
CA PHE A 31 -6.87 6.51 6.22
C PHE A 31 -7.10 5.10 5.66
N LEU A 32 -7.46 4.13 6.51
CA LEU A 32 -7.74 2.76 6.05
C LEU A 32 -8.95 2.70 5.12
N HIS A 33 -9.98 3.51 5.39
CA HIS A 33 -11.13 3.63 4.49
C HIS A 33 -10.70 4.15 3.12
N GLU A 34 -10.01 5.28 3.08
CA GLU A 34 -9.49 5.88 1.84
C GLU A 34 -8.60 4.91 1.06
N LEU A 35 -7.73 4.18 1.77
CA LEU A 35 -6.86 3.17 1.19
C LEU A 35 -7.65 2.02 0.56
N ALA A 36 -8.75 1.59 1.18
CA ALA A 36 -9.61 0.52 0.69
C ALA A 36 -10.42 0.91 -0.55
N GLN A 37 -10.64 2.21 -0.79
CA GLN A 37 -11.27 2.70 -2.03
C GLN A 37 -10.34 2.59 -3.25
N ILE A 38 -9.05 2.36 -3.04
CA ILE A 38 -8.09 2.24 -4.13
C ILE A 38 -8.23 0.85 -4.78
N PRO A 39 -8.56 0.76 -6.08
CA PRO A 39 -8.69 -0.51 -6.75
C PRO A 39 -7.35 -1.25 -6.80
N ASN A 40 -7.39 -2.55 -6.49
CA ASN A 40 -6.22 -3.44 -6.50
C ASN A 40 -5.04 -2.87 -5.70
N PHE A 41 -5.31 -2.27 -4.53
CA PHE A 41 -4.29 -1.58 -3.74
C PHE A 41 -3.10 -2.49 -3.41
N ALA A 42 -3.35 -3.72 -2.98
CA ALA A 42 -2.31 -4.65 -2.57
C ALA A 42 -1.38 -4.99 -3.75
N GLU A 43 -1.95 -5.29 -4.90
CA GLU A 43 -1.24 -5.60 -6.14
C GLU A 43 -0.43 -4.40 -6.61
N ARG A 44 -1.03 -3.20 -6.61
CA ARG A 44 -0.34 -1.96 -7.01
C ARG A 44 0.82 -1.64 -6.08
N ALA A 45 0.63 -1.74 -4.77
CA ALA A 45 1.69 -1.50 -3.78
C ALA A 45 2.84 -2.51 -3.97
N GLN A 46 2.51 -3.79 -4.14
CA GLN A 46 3.49 -4.84 -4.45
C GLN A 46 4.26 -4.54 -5.73
N CYS A 47 3.58 -4.17 -6.81
CA CYS A 47 4.24 -3.82 -8.08
C CYS A 47 5.17 -2.62 -7.93
N ILE A 48 4.77 -1.57 -7.21
CA ILE A 48 5.61 -0.38 -6.97
C ILE A 48 6.88 -0.77 -6.21
N ILE A 49 6.73 -1.50 -5.11
CA ILE A 49 7.86 -1.96 -4.28
C ILE A 49 8.80 -2.85 -5.10
N PHE A 50 8.24 -3.85 -5.80
CA PHE A 50 9.01 -4.75 -6.64
C PHE A 50 9.81 -3.99 -7.70
N ARG A 51 9.19 -3.04 -8.41
CA ARG A 51 9.87 -2.26 -9.44
C ARG A 51 11.06 -1.48 -8.89
N SER A 52 10.93 -0.86 -7.72
CA SER A 52 12.03 -0.12 -7.07
C SER A 52 13.17 -1.06 -6.72
N VAL A 53 12.86 -2.10 -5.93
CA VAL A 53 13.85 -3.05 -5.43
C VAL A 53 14.54 -3.80 -6.56
N PHE A 54 13.79 -4.19 -7.59
CA PHE A 54 14.34 -4.88 -8.76
C PHE A 54 15.30 -3.98 -9.55
N SER A 55 14.92 -2.72 -9.79
CA SER A 55 15.78 -1.75 -10.49
C SER A 55 17.09 -1.50 -9.75
N GLU A 56 17.03 -1.34 -8.43
CA GLU A 56 18.21 -1.21 -7.57
C GLU A 56 19.07 -2.48 -7.62
N GLY A 57 18.42 -3.66 -7.57
CA GLY A 57 19.07 -4.96 -7.68
C GLY A 57 19.84 -5.14 -8.99
N ILE A 58 19.24 -4.80 -10.12
CA ILE A 58 19.89 -4.86 -11.45
C ILE A 58 21.07 -3.89 -11.53
N THR A 59 20.93 -2.69 -10.98
CA THR A 59 22.02 -1.70 -10.94
C THR A 59 23.19 -2.20 -10.10
N SER A 60 22.90 -2.78 -8.93
CA SER A 60 23.89 -3.36 -8.03
C SER A 60 24.62 -4.55 -8.69
N LEU A 61 23.86 -5.42 -9.35
CA LEU A 61 24.40 -6.59 -10.06
C LEU A 61 25.34 -6.16 -11.20
N HIS A 62 24.92 -5.23 -12.05
CA HIS A 62 25.76 -4.70 -13.14
C HIS A 62 27.09 -4.17 -12.62
N ARG A 63 27.09 -3.39 -11.54
CA ARG A 63 28.33 -2.86 -10.93
C ARG A 63 29.26 -3.98 -10.46
N LYS A 64 28.71 -5.02 -9.82
CA LYS A 64 29.51 -6.17 -9.35
C LYS A 64 30.13 -6.93 -10.52
N VAL A 65 29.37 -7.15 -11.60
CA VAL A 65 29.86 -7.81 -12.82
C VAL A 65 30.94 -6.96 -13.50
N GLU A 66 30.75 -5.64 -13.60
CA GLU A 66 31.74 -4.71 -14.16
C GLU A 66 33.09 -4.79 -13.42
N ILE A 67 33.06 -4.86 -12.08
CA ILE A 67 34.27 -5.00 -11.27
C ILE A 67 34.98 -6.32 -11.59
N LEU A 68 34.25 -7.44 -11.65
CA LEU A 68 34.84 -8.76 -11.89
C LEU A 68 35.39 -8.93 -13.31
N THR A 69 34.77 -8.29 -14.30
CA THR A 69 35.18 -8.40 -15.71
C THR A 69 36.31 -7.46 -16.11
N ARG A 70 36.64 -6.46 -15.27
CA ARG A 70 37.78 -5.55 -15.46
C ARG A 70 39.04 -5.96 -14.68
N ALA A 71 38.92 -6.94 -13.78
CA ALA A 71 40.04 -7.59 -13.09
C ALA A 71 40.63 -8.72 -13.96
#